data_AF-A0A315ZJH6-F1
#
_entry.id   AF-A0A315ZJH6-F1
#
_cell.length_a   1.000
_cell.length_b   1.000
_cell.length_c   1.000
_cell.angle_alpha   90.00
_cell.angle_beta   90.00
_cell.angle_gamma   90.00
#
_symmetry.space_group_name_H-M   'P 1'
#
loop_
_entity.id
_entity.type
_entity.pdbx_description
1 polymer ?
#
loop_
_entity_poly.entity_id
_entity_poly.type
_entity_poly.pdbx_seq_one_letter_code
_entity_poly.pdbx_strand_id
1 'polypeptide(L)'
;MSPSVSPSASPAEVSDEQRAREEELVELVVASFDGAPDERLRHLLQALVRHLHAFVRDVRLTEAEWGAAIAFLTRVGHTTSENRQEFVLLSDVLGLSMQTVAVRTSASRCDHAARMRLERGRFSQRYRSQHPTI
;
A
#
# COMPACT_ATOMS: atom_id res chain seq x y z
N MET A 1 -12.71 -24.77 27.81
CA MET A 1 -11.66 -23.77 28.10
C MET A 1 -11.68 -22.79 26.94
N SER A 2 -12.27 -21.62 27.14
CA SER A 2 -12.29 -20.55 26.13
C SER A 2 -10.98 -19.77 26.24
N PRO A 3 -10.26 -19.48 25.13
CA PRO A 3 -9.12 -18.60 25.20
C PRO A 3 -9.63 -17.17 25.39
N SER A 4 -9.23 -16.55 26.50
CA SER A 4 -9.41 -15.13 26.76
C SER A 4 -8.50 -14.37 25.80
N VAL A 5 -9.08 -13.80 24.75
CA VAL A 5 -8.39 -12.82 23.91
C VAL A 5 -8.46 -11.50 24.68
N SER A 6 -7.34 -11.12 25.30
CA SER A 6 -7.21 -9.81 25.92
C SER A 6 -7.23 -8.74 24.83
N PRO A 7 -7.94 -7.61 25.02
CA PRO A 7 -7.95 -6.54 24.04
C PRO A 7 -6.57 -5.89 23.98
N SER A 8 -6.03 -5.82 22.77
CA SER A 8 -4.80 -5.09 22.44
C SER A 8 -4.88 -3.65 22.95
N ALA A 9 -3.80 -3.16 23.55
CA ALA A 9 -3.73 -1.86 24.21
C ALA A 9 -4.14 -0.72 23.27
N SER A 10 -4.94 0.21 23.80
CA SER A 10 -5.39 1.42 23.10
C SER A 10 -4.20 2.35 22.77
N PRO A 11 -4.23 3.16 21.69
CA PRO A 11 -3.13 4.04 21.26
C PRO A 11 -2.58 5.02 22.32
N ALA A 12 -3.24 5.17 23.46
CA ALA A 12 -2.87 6.06 24.56
C ALA A 12 -1.74 5.54 25.48
N GLU A 13 -1.28 4.29 25.35
CA GLU A 13 -0.35 3.66 26.32
C GLU A 13 1.05 3.34 25.77
N VAL A 14 1.47 3.91 24.63
CA VAL A 14 2.84 3.68 24.12
C VAL A 14 3.83 4.58 24.85
N SER A 15 4.79 3.99 25.57
CA SER A 15 5.84 4.73 26.29
C SER A 15 6.74 5.52 25.32
N ASP A 16 7.34 6.61 25.83
CA ASP A 16 8.27 7.43 25.03
C ASP A 16 9.48 6.62 24.55
N GLU A 17 9.98 5.70 25.37
CA GLU A 17 11.06 4.79 24.98
C GLU A 17 10.64 3.88 23.82
N GLN A 18 9.44 3.30 23.87
CA GLN A 18 8.91 2.46 22.80
C GLN A 18 8.72 3.27 21.51
N ARG A 19 8.21 4.50 21.62
CA ARG A 19 8.04 5.41 20.48
C ARG A 19 9.39 5.74 19.82
N ALA A 20 10.42 6.03 20.62
CA ALA A 20 11.76 6.31 20.13
C ALA A 20 12.37 5.11 19.38
N ARG A 21 12.21 3.89 19.92
CA ARG A 21 12.66 2.66 19.23
C ARG A 21 11.95 2.42 17.90
N GLU A 22 10.64 2.64 17.88
CA GLU A 22 9.86 2.53 16.64
C GLU A 22 10.34 3.53 15.59
N GLU A 23 10.63 4.77 15.98
CA GLU A 23 11.15 5.82 15.08
C GLU A 23 12.56 5.51 14.58
N GLU A 24 13.45 5.06 15.45
CA GLU A 24 14.80 4.62 15.08
C GLU A 24 14.73 3.52 14.01
N LEU A 25 13.84 2.53 14.17
CA LEU A 25 13.65 1.49 13.18
C LEU A 25 13.20 2.04 11.82
N VAL A 26 12.26 3.01 11.80
CA VAL A 26 11.82 3.63 10.53
C VAL A 26 12.99 4.29 9.82
N GLU A 27 13.78 5.09 10.54
CA GLU A 27 14.91 5.80 9.95
C GLU A 27 15.99 4.84 9.44
N LEU A 28 16.25 3.75 10.16
CA LEU A 28 17.22 2.73 9.76
C LEU A 28 16.79 2.03 8.46
N VAL A 29 15.51 1.68 8.32
CA VAL A 29 14.98 1.07 7.09
C VAL A 29 14.94 2.06 5.94
N VAL A 30 14.58 3.32 6.18
CA VAL A 30 14.61 4.38 5.15
C VAL A 30 16.03 4.60 4.63
N ALA A 31 17.02 4.69 5.51
CA ALA A 31 18.42 4.88 5.17
C ALA A 31 19.00 3.71 4.37
N SER A 32 18.45 2.49 4.52
CA SER A 32 18.88 1.33 3.72
C SER A 32 18.72 1.52 2.20
N PHE A 33 17.88 2.48 1.76
CA PHE A 33 17.68 2.82 0.35
C PHE A 33 18.59 3.95 -0.16
N ASP A 34 19.47 4.52 0.67
CA ASP A 34 20.32 5.67 0.27
C ASP A 34 21.24 5.35 -0.92
N GLY A 35 21.67 4.10 -1.04
CA GLY A 35 22.51 3.59 -2.12
C GLY A 35 21.79 3.26 -3.44
N ALA A 36 20.48 3.51 -3.56
CA ALA A 36 19.75 3.27 -4.80
C ALA A 36 20.28 4.18 -5.93
N PRO A 37 20.64 3.63 -7.12
CA PRO A 37 21.31 4.37 -8.18
C PRO A 37 20.40 5.39 -8.89
N ASP A 38 19.09 5.14 -8.89
CA ASP A 38 18.09 6.03 -9.45
C ASP A 38 17.48 6.90 -8.34
N GLU A 39 17.66 8.21 -8.45
CA GLU A 39 17.22 9.18 -7.45
C GLU A 39 15.69 9.17 -7.26
N ARG A 40 14.94 8.97 -8.35
CA ARG A 40 13.47 8.94 -8.30
C ARG A 40 12.99 7.67 -7.59
N LEU A 41 13.58 6.52 -7.91
CA LEU A 41 13.28 5.25 -7.26
C LEU A 41 13.62 5.32 -5.77
N ARG A 42 14.76 5.89 -5.40
CA ARG A 42 15.15 6.12 -4.00
C ARG A 42 14.07 6.90 -3.26
N HIS A 43 13.66 8.05 -3.80
CA HIS A 43 12.63 8.88 -3.20
C HIS A 43 11.29 8.12 -3.05
N LEU A 44 10.88 7.38 -4.09
CA LEU A 44 9.64 6.60 -4.06
C LEU A 44 9.66 5.51 -2.98
N LEU A 45 10.75 4.74 -2.88
CA LEU A 45 10.90 3.68 -1.88
C LEU A 45 10.95 4.25 -0.46
N GLN A 46 11.72 5.31 -0.23
CA GLN A 46 11.80 5.97 1.07
C GLN A 46 10.45 6.56 1.50
N ALA A 47 9.67 7.14 0.58
CA ALA A 47 8.33 7.64 0.88
C ALA A 47 7.35 6.49 1.20
N LEU A 48 7.37 5.42 0.40
CA LEU A 48 6.52 4.24 0.61
C LEU A 48 6.77 3.60 1.98
N VAL A 49 8.05 3.38 2.33
CA VAL A 49 8.44 2.80 3.62
C VAL A 49 7.92 3.63 4.78
N ARG A 50 8.09 4.97 4.73
CA ARG A 50 7.56 5.85 5.78
C ARG A 50 6.05 5.71 5.95
N HIS A 51 5.29 5.68 4.86
CA HIS A 51 3.83 5.53 4.94
C HIS A 51 3.40 4.14 5.44
N LEU A 52 4.09 3.07 5.05
CA LEU A 52 3.80 1.72 5.53
C LEU A 52 4.08 1.58 7.03
N HIS A 53 5.23 2.06 7.50
CA HIS A 53 5.55 2.05 8.93
C HIS A 53 4.61 2.95 9.74
N ALA A 54 4.22 4.10 9.20
CA ALA A 54 3.22 4.96 9.84
C ALA A 54 1.88 4.23 10.02
N PHE A 55 1.40 3.52 8.99
CA PHE A 55 0.17 2.72 9.08
C PHE A 55 0.28 1.62 10.15
N VAL A 56 1.38 0.87 10.17
CA VAL A 56 1.62 -0.19 11.17
C VAL A 56 1.58 0.36 12.60
N ARG A 57 2.22 1.52 12.84
CA ARG A 57 2.26 2.19 14.15
C ARG A 57 0.90 2.77 14.54
N ASP A 58 0.17 3.34 13.60
CA ASP A 58 -1.16 3.94 13.80
C ASP A 58 -2.19 2.88 14.24
N VAL A 59 -2.26 1.77 13.51
CA VAL A 59 -3.23 0.70 13.79
C VAL A 59 -2.74 -0.31 14.85
N ARG A 60 -1.50 -0.16 15.34
CA ARG A 60 -0.81 -1.13 16.23
C ARG A 60 -0.94 -2.56 15.68
N LEU A 61 -0.54 -2.74 14.43
CA LEU A 61 -0.72 -3.99 13.69
C LEU A 61 -0.14 -5.18 14.45
N THR A 62 -0.96 -6.20 14.68
CA THR A 62 -0.54 -7.42 15.38
C THR A 62 0.14 -8.42 14.45
N GLU A 63 0.91 -9.36 15.01
CA GLU A 63 1.53 -10.45 14.24
C GLU A 63 0.49 -11.32 13.52
N ALA A 64 -0.67 -11.56 14.13
CA ALA A 64 -1.74 -12.34 13.54
C ALA A 64 -2.37 -11.63 12.32
N GLU A 65 -2.63 -10.33 12.43
CA GLU A 65 -3.12 -9.52 11.32
C GLU A 65 -2.08 -9.40 10.21
N TRP A 66 -0.80 -9.25 10.58
CA TRP A 66 0.30 -9.25 9.62
C TRP A 66 0.38 -10.58 8.87
N GLY A 67 0.30 -11.72 9.57
CA GLY A 67 0.26 -13.04 8.95
C GLY A 67 -0.93 -13.20 8.00
N ALA A 68 -2.11 -12.68 8.37
CA ALA A 68 -3.28 -12.68 7.49
C ALA A 68 -3.08 -11.79 6.25
N ALA A 69 -2.46 -10.61 6.41
CA ALA A 69 -2.14 -9.71 5.30
C ALA A 69 -1.15 -10.35 4.32
N ILE A 70 -0.09 -11.00 4.82
CA ILE A 70 0.85 -11.76 3.99
C ILE A 70 0.14 -12.91 3.27
N ALA A 71 -0.69 -13.69 3.96
CA ALA A 71 -1.44 -14.76 3.32
C ALA A 71 -2.38 -14.24 2.22
N PHE A 72 -3.00 -13.09 2.42
CA PHE A 72 -3.83 -12.42 1.41
C PHE A 72 -3.00 -12.01 0.19
N LEU A 73 -1.89 -11.29 0.38
CA LEU A 73 -1.01 -10.84 -0.71
C LEU A 73 -0.41 -12.03 -1.49
N THR A 74 -0.05 -13.11 -0.80
CA THR A 74 0.42 -14.35 -1.42
C THR A 74 -0.67 -14.98 -2.29
N ARG A 75 -1.93 -15.03 -1.84
CA ARG A 75 -3.05 -15.54 -2.67
C ARG A 75 -3.30 -14.65 -3.89
N VAL A 76 -3.22 -13.33 -3.75
CA VAL A 76 -3.30 -12.38 -4.87
C VAL A 76 -2.19 -12.67 -5.89
N GLY A 77 -0.96 -12.90 -5.42
CA GLY A 77 0.17 -13.32 -6.26
C GLY A 77 -0.09 -14.64 -7.00
N HIS A 78 -0.46 -15.71 -6.29
CA HIS A 78 -0.73 -17.02 -6.92
C HIS A 78 -1.91 -17.04 -7.88
N THR A 79 -2.86 -16.12 -7.72
CA THR A 79 -4.04 -16.03 -8.59
C THR A 79 -3.78 -15.14 -9.82
N THR A 80 -2.67 -14.40 -9.82
CA THR A 80 -2.23 -13.64 -11.00
C THR A 80 -1.80 -14.59 -12.10
N SER A 81 -2.23 -14.30 -13.32
CA SER A 81 -1.97 -15.09 -14.53
C SER A 81 -1.88 -14.15 -15.74
N GLU A 82 -1.47 -14.67 -16.90
CA GLU A 82 -1.34 -13.92 -18.16
C GLU A 82 -2.60 -13.13 -18.55
N ASN A 83 -3.77 -13.65 -18.19
CA ASN A 83 -5.05 -13.04 -18.54
C ASN A 83 -5.66 -12.20 -17.40
N ARG A 84 -5.11 -12.29 -16.18
CA ARG A 84 -5.69 -11.73 -14.95
C ARG A 84 -4.60 -11.19 -14.02
N GLN A 85 -4.47 -9.86 -13.98
CA GLN A 85 -3.51 -9.14 -13.13
C GLN A 85 -4.15 -8.76 -11.79
N GLU A 86 -4.00 -9.59 -10.76
CA GLU A 86 -4.72 -9.40 -9.49
C GLU A 86 -4.25 -8.20 -8.69
N PHE A 87 -2.96 -7.83 -8.75
CA PHE A 87 -2.48 -6.62 -8.10
C PHE A 87 -3.10 -5.35 -8.69
N VAL A 88 -3.45 -5.38 -9.98
CA VAL A 88 -4.18 -4.28 -10.64
C VAL A 88 -5.65 -4.25 -10.19
N LEU A 89 -6.28 -5.41 -10.03
CA LEU A 89 -7.65 -5.45 -9.49
C LEU A 89 -7.68 -5.05 -8.01
N LEU A 90 -6.68 -5.45 -7.24
CA LEU A 90 -6.50 -5.00 -5.86
C LEU A 90 -6.31 -3.48 -5.82
N SER A 91 -5.51 -2.89 -6.73
CA SER A 91 -5.35 -1.43 -6.80
C SER A 91 -6.65 -0.71 -7.18
N ASP A 92 -7.50 -1.31 -8.01
CA ASP A 92 -8.83 -0.78 -8.34
C ASP A 92 -9.76 -0.79 -7.12
N VAL A 93 -9.78 -1.88 -6.34
CA VAL A 93 -10.59 -1.99 -5.10
C VAL A 93 -10.11 -1.03 -4.01
N LEU A 94 -8.80 -0.87 -3.87
CA LEU A 94 -8.19 0.07 -2.92
C LEU A 94 -8.28 1.54 -3.39
N GLY A 95 -8.76 1.80 -4.61
CA GLY A 95 -8.87 3.15 -5.19
C GLY A 95 -7.55 3.77 -5.66
N LEU A 96 -6.43 3.04 -5.57
CA LEU A 96 -5.10 3.52 -5.95
C LEU A 96 -5.02 3.86 -7.45
N SER A 97 -5.64 3.04 -8.31
CA SER A 97 -5.67 3.30 -9.75
C SER A 97 -6.28 4.67 -10.06
N MET A 98 -7.38 5.04 -9.39
CA MET A 98 -8.00 6.37 -9.58
C MET A 98 -7.10 7.49 -9.04
N GLN A 99 -6.47 7.27 -7.88
CA GLN A 99 -5.57 8.25 -7.29
C GLN A 99 -4.41 8.58 -8.24
N THR A 100 -3.82 7.58 -8.92
CA THR A 100 -2.74 7.82 -9.89
C THR A 100 -3.17 8.66 -11.11
N VAL A 101 -4.42 8.54 -11.55
CA VAL A 101 -4.98 9.36 -12.63
C VAL A 101 -5.24 10.79 -12.15
N ALA A 102 -5.78 10.94 -10.95
CA ALA A 102 -6.11 12.23 -10.35
C ALA A 102 -4.84 13.10 -10.19
N VAL A 103 -3.75 12.55 -9.62
CA VAL A 103 -2.51 13.32 -9.42
C VAL A 103 -1.82 13.74 -10.73
N ARG A 104 -2.09 13.04 -11.83
CA ARG A 104 -1.53 13.36 -13.16
C ARG A 104 -2.35 14.41 -13.91
N THR A 105 -3.61 14.62 -13.53
CA THR A 105 -4.55 15.45 -14.29
C THR A 105 -4.77 16.79 -13.59
N SER A 106 -4.56 17.89 -14.31
CA SER A 106 -4.80 19.25 -13.79
C SER A 106 -6.29 19.46 -13.44
N ALA A 107 -6.57 20.13 -12.31
CA ALA A 107 -7.91 20.45 -11.84
C ALA A 107 -8.79 21.19 -12.88
N SER A 108 -8.17 21.93 -13.81
CA SER A 108 -8.85 22.64 -14.91
C SER A 108 -9.49 21.74 -15.98
N ARG A 109 -9.43 20.41 -15.84
CA ARG A 109 -10.01 19.45 -16.80
C ARG A 109 -11.02 18.46 -16.19
N CYS A 110 -11.69 18.80 -15.08
CA CYS A 110 -12.62 17.87 -14.42
C CYS A 110 -14.05 18.40 -14.30
N ASP A 111 -14.91 17.88 -15.17
CA ASP A 111 -16.33 17.64 -14.88
C ASP A 111 -16.42 16.28 -14.17
N HIS A 112 -16.45 16.30 -12.83
CA HIS A 112 -15.92 15.24 -11.97
C HIS A 112 -16.80 13.97 -11.89
N ALA A 113 -18.11 14.11 -12.10
CA ALA A 113 -19.08 13.02 -11.88
C ALA A 113 -19.18 12.01 -13.04
N ALA A 114 -18.94 12.44 -14.29
CA ALA A 114 -19.11 11.59 -15.47
C ALA A 114 -17.92 10.62 -15.70
N ARG A 115 -16.70 11.01 -15.30
CA ARG A 115 -15.50 10.15 -15.41
C ARG A 115 -15.43 9.07 -14.34
N MET A 116 -15.97 9.32 -13.14
CA MET A 116 -15.94 8.38 -12.00
C MET A 116 -16.63 7.03 -12.30
N ARG A 117 -17.66 7.01 -13.16
CA ARG A 117 -18.41 5.78 -13.47
C ARG A 117 -17.77 4.95 -14.58
N LEU A 118 -16.90 5.54 -15.39
CA LEU A 118 -16.32 4.91 -16.58
C LEU A 118 -14.89 4.38 -16.38
N GLU A 119 -14.18 4.81 -15.33
CA GLU A 119 -12.77 4.43 -15.09
C GLU A 119 -12.57 3.15 -14.27
N ARG A 120 -13.61 2.64 -13.58
CA ARG A 120 -13.57 1.33 -12.89
C ARG A 120 -13.43 0.22 -13.93
N GLY A 121 -12.20 -0.23 -14.20
CA GLY A 121 -11.84 -1.24 -15.19
C GLY A 121 -10.98 -0.74 -16.37
N ARG A 122 -10.88 0.58 -16.60
CA ARG A 122 -10.04 1.10 -17.71
C ARG A 122 -8.55 1.10 -17.41
N PHE A 123 -8.16 1.14 -16.13
CA PHE A 123 -6.76 0.98 -15.76
C PHE A 123 -6.28 -0.45 -16.06
N SER A 124 -7.04 -1.47 -15.66
CA SER A 124 -6.79 -2.87 -16.05
C SER A 124 -6.73 -3.05 -17.58
N GLN A 125 -7.67 -2.45 -18.31
CA GLN A 125 -7.68 -2.51 -19.77
C GLN A 125 -6.45 -1.84 -20.41
N ARG A 126 -6.04 -0.65 -19.93
CA ARG A 126 -4.84 0.04 -20.41
C ARG A 126 -3.55 -0.69 -20.04
N TYR A 127 -3.47 -1.23 -18.83
CA TYR A 127 -2.32 -2.01 -18.38
C TYR A 127 -2.12 -3.23 -19.28
N ARG A 128 -3.18 -3.97 -19.59
CA ARG A 128 -3.14 -5.11 -20.54
C ARG A 128 -2.73 -4.68 -21.95
N SER A 129 -3.16 -3.50 -22.42
CA SER A 129 -2.76 -2.99 -23.75
C SER A 129 -1.30 -2.53 -23.82
N GLN A 130 -0.71 -2.07 -22.71
CA GLN A 130 0.69 -1.60 -22.65
C GLN A 130 1.69 -2.72 -22.34
N HIS A 131 1.23 -3.82 -21.73
CA HIS A 131 2.03 -4.97 -21.36
C HIS A 131 1.39 -6.28 -21.89
N PRO A 132 1.50 -6.59 -23.20
CA PRO A 132 0.79 -7.71 -23.82
C PRO A 132 1.36 -9.11 -23.49
N THR A 133 2.42 -9.21 -22.68
CA THR A 133 3.21 -10.44 -22.50
C THR A 133 3.47 -10.80 -21.04
N ILE A 134 2.64 -10.35 -20.08
CA ILE A 134 2.72 -10.80 -18.67
C ILE A 134 1.43 -11.48 -18.27
#